data_AF-A0A1G3AJQ6-F1
#
_entry.id   AF-A0A1G3AJQ6-F1
#
_cell.length_a   1.000
_cell.length_b   1.000
_cell.length_c   1.000
_cell.angle_alpha   90.00
_cell.angle_beta   90.00
_cell.angle_gamma   90.00
#
_symmetry.space_group_name_H-M   'P 1'
#
loop_
_entity.id
_entity.type
_entity.pdbx_description
1 polymer ?
#
loop_
_entity_poly.entity_id
_entity_poly.type
_entity_poly.pdbx_seq_one_letter_code
_entity_poly.pdbx_strand_id
1 'polypeptide(L)'
;MASKDKVEYKTTIADEHWRNEEFQWARILSQGDPAKGMVLLYIQKACTAFHEFEPAWKQGTIKPGQVEFFRRRLAARVRHVLVTMQNNALDKINGVVELGGILESIESAGTADELAELTEKLHAVNHTLLDSLEGR
;
A
#
# COMPACT_ATOMS: atom_id res chain seq x y z
N MET A 1 -12.75 8.08 20.94
CA MET A 1 -12.00 8.42 22.16
C MET A 1 -10.88 9.37 21.75
N ALA A 2 -10.96 10.65 22.09
CA ALA A 2 -9.87 11.59 21.82
C ALA A 2 -8.72 11.28 22.77
N SER A 3 -7.56 10.88 22.25
CA SER A 3 -6.35 10.72 23.06
C SER A 3 -6.04 12.05 23.73
N LYS A 4 -6.19 12.10 25.06
CA LYS A 4 -5.86 13.27 25.90
C LYS A 4 -4.36 13.46 26.08
N ASP A 5 -3.54 12.52 25.61
CA ASP A 5 -2.10 12.63 25.63
C ASP A 5 -1.63 12.97 24.22
N LYS A 6 -1.31 14.24 23.99
CA LYS A 6 -0.53 14.67 22.82
C LYS A 6 0.90 14.17 22.99
N VAL A 7 1.10 12.87 22.83
CA VAL A 7 2.44 12.29 22.71
C VAL A 7 3.01 12.78 21.40
N GLU A 8 4.03 13.61 21.48
CA GLU A 8 4.80 14.01 20.30
C GLU A 8 5.52 12.77 19.75
N TYR A 9 5.17 12.37 18.53
CA TYR A 9 5.83 11.25 17.86
C TYR A 9 7.27 11.63 17.50
N LYS A 10 8.22 10.76 17.85
CA LYS A 10 9.66 10.94 17.58
C LYS A 10 10.15 9.82 16.68
N THR A 11 10.97 10.18 15.70
CA THR A 11 11.55 9.30 14.69
C THR A 11 13.06 9.22 14.83
N THR A 12 13.64 8.09 14.42
CA THR A 12 15.09 7.90 14.25
C THR A 12 15.53 7.98 12.78
N ILE A 13 14.59 8.19 11.85
CA ILE A 13 14.86 8.22 10.42
C ILE A 13 15.58 9.52 10.04
N ALA A 14 16.81 9.39 9.55
CA ALA A 14 17.62 10.53 9.12
C ALA A 14 17.22 11.02 7.71
N ASP A 15 16.90 10.09 6.81
CA ASP A 15 16.46 10.37 5.45
C ASP A 15 15.17 11.21 5.46
N GLU A 16 15.16 12.31 4.70
CA GLU A 16 14.04 13.25 4.75
C GLU A 16 12.75 12.68 4.17
N HIS A 17 12.85 11.90 3.08
CA HIS A 17 11.68 11.34 2.41
C HIS A 17 11.01 10.29 3.30
N TRP A 18 11.77 9.31 3.79
CA TRP A 18 11.25 8.27 4.68
C TRP A 18 10.76 8.83 6.02
N ARG A 19 11.41 9.87 6.54
CA ARG A 19 10.95 10.57 7.74
C ARG A 19 9.59 11.22 7.52
N ASN A 20 9.37 11.84 6.35
CA ASN A 20 8.11 12.49 6.03
C ASN A 20 6.97 11.48 5.85
N GLU A 21 7.23 10.32 5.25
CA GLU A 21 6.29 9.19 5.19
C GLU A 21 5.92 8.72 6.61
N GLU A 22 6.91 8.47 7.46
CA GLU A 22 6.66 7.98 8.82
C GLU A 22 5.84 9.00 9.65
N PHE A 23 6.14 10.30 9.51
CA PHE A 23 5.32 11.32 10.15
C PHE A 23 3.90 11.41 9.57
N GLN A 24 3.70 11.18 8.27
CA GLN A 24 2.36 11.08 7.68
C GLN A 24 1.59 9.91 8.29
N TRP A 25 2.23 8.75 8.45
CA TRP A 25 1.62 7.59 9.08
C TRP A 25 1.22 7.87 10.52
N ALA A 26 2.11 8.50 11.30
CA ALA A 26 1.81 8.90 12.67
C ALA A 26 0.61 9.85 12.73
N ARG A 27 0.51 10.82 11.80
CA ARG A 27 -0.64 11.73 11.72
C ARG A 27 -1.92 10.98 11.39
N ILE A 28 -1.95 10.11 10.38
CA ILE A 28 -3.10 9.27 10.04
C ILE A 28 -3.57 8.45 11.26
N LEU A 29 -2.65 7.76 11.93
CA LEU A 29 -2.95 6.92 13.10
C LEU A 29 -3.48 7.75 14.28
N SER A 30 -3.01 8.99 14.45
CA SER A 30 -3.43 9.87 15.54
C SER A 30 -4.85 10.45 15.37
N GLN A 31 -5.46 10.34 14.19
CA GLN A 31 -6.81 10.86 13.91
C GLN A 31 -7.91 10.16 14.73
N GLY A 32 -7.61 8.98 15.30
CA GLY A 32 -8.59 8.20 16.06
C GLY A 32 -9.66 7.54 15.19
N ASP A 33 -9.36 7.36 13.88
CA ASP A 33 -10.17 6.65 12.91
C ASP A 33 -9.55 5.26 12.63
N PRO A 34 -10.12 4.18 13.19
CA PRO A 34 -9.59 2.83 13.00
C PRO A 34 -9.59 2.38 11.54
N ALA A 35 -10.56 2.83 10.72
CA ALA A 35 -10.65 2.42 9.32
C ALA A 35 -9.45 2.97 8.54
N LYS A 36 -9.14 4.25 8.70
CA LYS A 36 -7.95 4.86 8.08
C LYS A 36 -6.65 4.18 8.52
N GLY A 37 -6.51 3.88 9.80
CA GLY A 37 -5.35 3.15 10.32
C GLY A 37 -5.19 1.75 9.70
N MET A 38 -6.30 1.02 9.54
CA MET A 38 -6.28 -0.30 8.89
C MET A 38 -5.96 -0.22 7.40
N VAL A 39 -6.48 0.79 6.69
CA VAL A 39 -6.16 1.02 5.27
C VAL A 39 -4.66 1.31 5.11
N LEU A 40 -4.09 2.21 5.93
CA LEU A 40 -2.64 2.49 5.97
C LEU A 40 -1.84 1.18 6.15
N LEU A 41 -2.19 0.36 7.14
CA LEU A 41 -1.48 -0.91 7.38
C LEU A 41 -1.58 -1.87 6.19
N TYR A 42 -2.74 -1.98 5.55
CA TYR A 42 -2.91 -2.89 4.41
C TYR A 42 -2.18 -2.41 3.16
N ILE A 43 -2.18 -1.10 2.86
CA ILE A 43 -1.45 -0.58 1.70
C ILE A 43 0.07 -0.71 1.90
N GLN A 44 0.59 -0.48 3.11
CA GLN A 44 2.01 -0.71 3.41
C GLN A 44 2.41 -2.18 3.24
N LYS A 45 1.56 -3.12 3.69
CA LYS A 45 1.78 -4.56 3.47
C LYS A 45 1.71 -4.97 2.01
N ALA A 46 0.89 -4.28 1.20
CA ALA A 46 0.85 -4.50 -0.24
C ALA A 46 2.14 -3.96 -0.89
N CYS A 47 2.50 -2.70 -0.63
CA CYS A 47 3.70 -2.04 -1.18
C CYS A 47 4.98 -2.83 -0.84
N THR A 48 5.14 -3.24 0.42
CA THR A 48 6.27 -4.08 0.85
C THR A 48 6.35 -5.39 0.05
N ALA A 49 5.21 -6.05 -0.19
CA ALA A 49 5.21 -7.32 -0.92
C ALA A 49 5.64 -7.15 -2.39
N PHE A 50 5.35 -6.01 -3.02
CA PHE A 50 5.85 -5.70 -4.37
C PHE A 50 7.34 -5.37 -4.35
N HIS A 51 7.80 -4.55 -3.41
CA HIS A 51 9.22 -4.22 -3.25
C HIS A 51 10.08 -5.41 -2.79
N GLU A 52 9.49 -6.47 -2.25
CA GLU A 52 10.19 -7.75 -2.04
C GLU A 52 10.16 -8.63 -3.29
N PHE A 53 9.02 -8.68 -3.98
CA PHE A 53 8.82 -9.54 -5.15
C PHE A 53 9.68 -9.11 -6.34
N GLU A 54 9.63 -7.84 -6.74
CA GLU A 54 10.33 -7.33 -7.93
C GLU A 54 11.84 -7.61 -7.89
N PRO A 55 12.60 -7.24 -6.83
CA PRO A 55 14.02 -7.54 -6.79
C PRO A 55 14.29 -9.05 -6.73
N ALA A 56 13.48 -9.82 -6.00
CA ALA A 56 13.65 -11.28 -5.94
C ALA A 56 13.44 -11.93 -7.31
N TRP A 57 12.50 -11.44 -8.12
CA TRP A 57 12.31 -11.85 -9.50
C TRP A 57 13.49 -11.43 -10.38
N LYS A 58 13.88 -10.14 -10.36
CA LYS A 58 14.98 -9.60 -11.17
C LYS A 58 16.32 -10.26 -10.87
N GLN A 59 16.54 -10.71 -9.64
CA GLN A 59 17.74 -11.44 -9.23
C GLN A 59 17.66 -12.95 -9.52
N GLY A 60 16.56 -13.45 -10.09
CA GLY A 60 16.37 -14.88 -10.39
C GLY A 60 16.18 -15.76 -9.16
N THR A 61 15.84 -15.17 -8.00
CA THR A 61 15.55 -15.92 -6.76
C THR A 61 14.23 -16.69 -6.86
N ILE A 62 13.28 -16.14 -7.62
CA ILE A 62 11.97 -16.75 -7.87
C ILE A 62 12.08 -17.70 -9.07
N LYS A 63 11.62 -18.95 -8.88
CA LYS A 63 11.63 -19.95 -9.96
C LYS A 63 10.61 -19.61 -11.05
N PRO A 64 10.92 -19.88 -12.33
CA PRO A 64 9.92 -19.80 -13.41
C PRO A 64 8.69 -20.66 -13.10
N GLY A 65 7.52 -20.22 -13.60
CA GLY A 65 6.24 -20.93 -13.41
C GLY A 65 5.52 -20.63 -12.09
N GLN A 66 6.06 -19.76 -11.23
CA GLN A 66 5.39 -19.34 -9.98
C GLN A 66 4.48 -18.10 -10.15
N VAL A 67 4.31 -17.59 -11.37
CA VAL A 67 3.51 -16.38 -11.63
C VAL A 67 2.12 -16.46 -11.00
N GLU A 68 1.42 -17.58 -11.13
CA GLU A 68 0.08 -17.77 -10.58
C GLU A 68 0.04 -17.65 -9.06
N PHE A 69 1.07 -18.17 -8.39
CA PHE A 69 1.18 -18.08 -6.93
C PHE A 69 1.35 -16.63 -6.47
N PHE A 70 2.25 -15.88 -7.11
CA PHE A 70 2.48 -14.48 -6.77
C PHE A 70 1.30 -13.59 -7.15
N ARG A 71 0.74 -13.79 -8.36
CA ARG A 71 -0.47 -13.11 -8.83
C ARG A 71 -1.59 -13.15 -7.80
N ARG A 72 -1.96 -14.36 -7.34
CA ARG A 72 -3.00 -14.54 -6.32
C ARG A 72 -2.69 -13.83 -5.01
N ARG A 73 -1.43 -13.85 -4.56
CA ARG A 73 -1.03 -13.25 -3.28
C ARG A 73 -1.01 -11.73 -3.34
N LEU A 74 -0.46 -11.16 -4.42
CA LEU A 74 -0.42 -9.72 -4.63
C LEU A 74 -1.84 -9.17 -4.82
N ALA A 75 -2.66 -9.82 -5.64
CA ALA A 75 -4.07 -9.45 -5.83
C ALA A 75 -4.85 -9.49 -4.51
N ALA A 76 -4.68 -10.53 -3.69
CA ALA A 76 -5.36 -10.62 -2.41
C ALA A 76 -5.03 -9.45 -1.47
N ARG A 77 -3.78 -8.98 -1.46
CA ARG A 77 -3.38 -7.81 -0.65
C ARG A 77 -4.05 -6.53 -1.12
N VAL A 78 -4.01 -6.25 -2.43
CA VAL A 78 -4.66 -5.07 -3.00
C VAL A 78 -6.18 -5.12 -2.80
N ARG A 79 -6.79 -6.29 -3.01
CA ARG A 79 -8.22 -6.51 -2.77
C ARG A 79 -8.61 -6.23 -1.32
N HIS A 80 -7.80 -6.63 -0.34
CA HIS A 80 -8.07 -6.32 1.07
C HIS A 80 -8.08 -4.81 1.34
N VAL A 81 -7.22 -4.03 0.69
CA VAL A 81 -7.26 -2.56 0.78
C VAL A 81 -8.60 -2.05 0.24
N LEU A 82 -8.93 -2.38 -1.01
CA LEU A 82 -10.16 -1.90 -1.68
C LEU A 82 -11.43 -2.29 -0.92
N VAL A 83 -11.55 -3.54 -0.47
CA VAL A 83 -12.70 -4.01 0.31
C VAL A 83 -12.79 -3.29 1.66
N THR A 84 -11.67 -3.06 2.33
CA THR A 84 -11.66 -2.30 3.59
C THR A 84 -12.11 -0.87 3.36
N MET A 85 -11.65 -0.23 2.29
CA MET A 85 -12.06 1.13 1.95
C MET A 85 -13.56 1.21 1.65
N GLN A 86 -14.07 0.32 0.81
CA GLN A 86 -15.49 0.25 0.47
C GLN A 86 -16.37 0.03 1.71
N ASN A 87 -16.01 -0.93 2.56
CA ASN A 87 -16.78 -1.24 3.76
C ASN A 87 -16.82 -0.11 4.80
N ASN A 88 -15.91 0.86 4.69
CA ASN A 88 -15.79 1.99 5.62
C ASN A 88 -16.03 3.35 4.94
N ALA A 89 -16.66 3.38 3.76
CA ALA A 89 -16.98 4.60 3.01
C ALA A 89 -15.77 5.50 2.68
N LEU A 90 -14.60 4.87 2.46
CA LEU A 90 -13.37 5.54 2.01
C LEU A 90 -13.15 5.37 0.50
N ASP A 91 -14.10 4.78 -0.23
CA ASP A 91 -14.02 4.44 -1.66
C ASP A 91 -14.06 5.62 -2.62
N LYS A 92 -14.25 6.85 -2.11
CA LYS A 92 -14.35 8.07 -2.91
C LYS A 92 -13.12 8.98 -2.83
N ILE A 93 -12.05 8.54 -2.17
CA ILE A 93 -10.82 9.30 -2.05
C ILE A 93 -9.89 9.04 -3.24
N ASN A 94 -8.95 9.94 -3.51
CA ASN A 94 -8.02 9.77 -4.63
C ASN A 94 -7.15 8.53 -4.43
N GLY A 95 -6.78 7.87 -5.53
CA GLY A 95 -5.99 6.64 -5.52
C GLY A 95 -6.81 5.36 -5.52
N VAL A 96 -8.11 5.38 -5.17
CA VAL A 96 -8.96 4.18 -5.15
C VAL A 96 -9.16 3.60 -6.54
N VAL A 97 -9.45 4.45 -7.53
CA VAL A 97 -9.69 4.01 -8.91
C VAL A 97 -8.41 3.44 -9.51
N GLU A 98 -7.29 4.11 -9.29
CA GLU A 98 -5.97 3.67 -9.75
C GLU A 98 -5.56 2.36 -9.08
N LEU A 99 -5.84 2.19 -7.78
CA LEU A 99 -5.61 0.95 -7.07
C LEU A 99 -6.47 -0.20 -7.61
N GLY A 100 -7.70 0.10 -8.03
CA GLY A 100 -8.56 -0.83 -8.78
C GLY A 100 -7.94 -1.25 -10.11
N GLY A 101 -7.43 -0.31 -10.89
CA GLY A 101 -6.72 -0.61 -12.14
C GLY A 101 -5.45 -1.45 -11.94
N ILE A 102 -4.74 -1.24 -10.82
CA ILE A 102 -3.62 -2.11 -10.44
C ILE A 102 -4.10 -3.52 -10.12
N LEU A 103 -5.21 -3.68 -9.37
CA LEU A 103 -5.77 -5.00 -9.10
C LEU A 103 -6.11 -5.74 -10.39
N GLU A 104 -6.78 -5.08 -11.33
CA GLU A 104 -7.09 -5.65 -12.65
C GLU A 104 -5.81 -6.07 -13.39
N SER A 105 -4.78 -5.22 -13.37
CA SER A 105 -3.48 -5.51 -14.00
C SER A 105 -2.80 -6.73 -13.38
N ILE A 106 -2.83 -6.86 -12.04
CA ILE A 106 -2.33 -8.05 -11.35
C ILE A 106 -3.11 -9.26 -11.83
N GLU A 107 -4.45 -9.20 -11.80
CA GLU A 107 -5.30 -10.33 -12.14
C GLU A 107 -5.15 -10.75 -13.60
N SER A 108 -4.84 -9.84 -14.52
CA SER A 108 -4.60 -10.15 -15.93
C SER A 108 -3.16 -10.58 -16.25
N ALA A 109 -2.20 -10.39 -15.33
CA ALA A 109 -0.80 -10.66 -15.62
C ALA A 109 -0.55 -12.15 -15.92
N GLY A 110 0.00 -12.43 -17.11
CA GLY A 110 0.43 -13.74 -17.57
C GLY A 110 1.89 -14.04 -17.27
N THR A 111 2.69 -13.02 -16.97
CA THR A 111 4.13 -13.17 -16.70
C THR A 111 4.55 -12.53 -15.37
N ALA A 112 5.69 -12.98 -14.83
CA ALA A 112 6.25 -12.38 -13.61
C ALA A 112 6.86 -11.00 -13.89
N ASP A 113 7.30 -10.73 -15.12
CA ASP A 113 7.77 -9.40 -15.56
C ASP A 113 6.63 -8.37 -15.50
N GLU A 114 5.44 -8.73 -16.01
CA GLU A 114 4.25 -7.88 -15.91
C GLU A 114 3.89 -7.56 -14.45
N LEU A 115 4.01 -8.53 -13.53
CA LEU A 115 3.81 -8.28 -12.10
C LEU A 115 4.88 -7.35 -11.51
N ALA A 116 6.13 -7.49 -11.95
CA ALA A 116 7.27 -6.74 -11.43
C ALA A 116 7.17 -5.25 -11.81
N GLU A 117 6.70 -4.96 -13.02
CA GLU A 117 6.47 -3.60 -13.52
C GLU A 117 5.40 -2.80 -12.75
N LEU A 118 4.56 -3.47 -11.95
CA LEU A 118 3.52 -2.81 -11.17
C LEU A 118 4.04 -2.19 -9.87
N THR A 119 5.28 -2.50 -9.44
CA THR A 119 5.83 -2.07 -8.16
C THR A 119 5.83 -0.56 -7.99
N GLU A 120 6.41 0.17 -8.94
CA GLU A 120 6.46 1.64 -8.89
C GLU A 120 5.07 2.27 -9.05
N LYS A 121 4.19 1.66 -9.84
CA LYS A 121 2.80 2.13 -9.99
C LYS A 121 2.05 2.02 -8.65
N LEU A 122 2.20 0.89 -7.95
CA LEU A 122 1.61 0.70 -6.63
C LEU A 122 2.21 1.65 -5.60
N HIS A 123 3.52 1.87 -5.63
CA HIS A 123 4.20 2.81 -4.74
C HIS A 123 3.66 4.24 -4.93
N ALA A 124 3.52 4.70 -6.18
CA ALA A 124 2.93 6.00 -6.48
C ALA A 124 1.46 6.11 -6.03
N VAL A 125 0.64 5.08 -6.27
CA VAL A 125 -0.75 5.05 -5.82
C VAL A 125 -0.86 5.03 -4.29
N ASN A 126 0.05 4.34 -3.60
CA ASN A 126 0.14 4.39 -2.15
C ASN A 126 0.30 5.85 -1.66
N HIS A 127 1.19 6.63 -2.25
CA HIS A 127 1.35 8.05 -1.89
C HIS A 127 0.07 8.86 -2.06
N THR A 128 -0.55 8.80 -3.24
CA THR A 128 -1.82 9.48 -3.52
C THR A 128 -2.92 9.10 -2.53
N LEU A 129 -2.98 7.81 -2.17
CA LEU A 129 -3.94 7.28 -1.22
C LEU A 129 -3.70 7.82 0.19
N LEU A 130 -2.45 7.81 0.65
CA LEU A 130 -2.09 8.27 2.00
C LEU A 130 -2.26 9.78 2.16
N ASP A 131 -1.95 10.57 1.14
CA ASP A 131 -2.22 12.01 1.12
C ASP A 131 -3.72 12.28 1.31
N SER A 132 -4.57 11.52 0.61
CA SER A 132 -6.02 11.65 0.72
C SER A 132 -6.56 11.14 2.06
N LEU A 133 -6.01 10.06 2.62
CA LEU A 133 -6.40 9.52 3.93
C LEU A 133 -6.03 10.48 5.06
N GLU A 134 -4.86 11.11 4.96
CA GLU A 134 -4.43 12.15 5.90
C GLU A 134 -5.40 13.33 5.90
N GLY A 135 -6.04 13.63 4.77
CA GLY A 135 -6.98 14.75 4.60
C GLY A 135 -6.29 16.03 4.16
N ARG A 136 -5.30 15.91 3.28
CA ARG A 136 -4.73 17.03 2.51
C ARG A 136 -5.49 17.24 1.21
#